data_AF-A0A3D9SPD3-F1
#
_entry.id   AF-A0A3D9SPD3-F1
#
_cell.length_a   1.000
_cell.length_b   1.000
_cell.length_c   1.000
_cell.angle_alpha   90.00
_cell.angle_beta   90.00
_cell.angle_gamma   90.00
#
_symmetry.space_group_name_H-M   'P 1'
#
loop_
_entity.id
_entity.type
_entity.pdbx_description
1 polymer ?
#
loop_
_entity_poly.entity_id
_entity_poly.type
_entity_poly.pdbx_seq_one_letter_code
_entity_poly.pdbx_strand_id
1 'polypeptide(L)'
;MRVMIRRTASAAVTVMAATGLAAVIPATAHAAGPCSNSIVVLERTFTVDWRGALIDRANSGYGYDLRAGHSIEVVGASGEIWAGVAFTGRNGPDGWRNWPAPDDGRWPLPGADLYSLVGTFKDRQTGFERGTFPVGTGTGGCVPVPAGGTSVLYLRHNDQYTLDNDGAFTARVRIWRRI
;
A
#
# COMPACT_ATOMS: atom_id res chain seq x y z
N MET A 1 69.56 -29.32 -67.85
CA MET A 1 70.72 -29.10 -66.95
C MET A 1 70.29 -28.19 -65.81
N ARG A 2 70.64 -28.54 -64.56
CA ARG A 2 70.35 -27.88 -63.25
C ARG A 2 68.87 -27.96 -62.78
N VAL A 3 68.46 -28.66 -61.71
CA VAL A 3 68.91 -28.87 -60.30
C VAL A 3 68.42 -27.75 -59.35
N MET A 4 67.82 -28.20 -58.22
CA MET A 4 67.59 -27.52 -56.91
C MET A 4 66.44 -26.49 -56.79
N ILE A 5 65.75 -26.29 -55.65
CA ILE A 5 65.69 -26.93 -54.32
C ILE A 5 64.40 -26.46 -53.60
N ARG A 6 63.91 -27.33 -52.71
CA ARG A 6 63.01 -27.18 -51.56
C ARG A 6 62.81 -25.76 -50.98
N ARG A 7 61.63 -25.49 -50.39
CA ARG A 7 61.46 -25.47 -48.91
C ARG A 7 60.00 -25.31 -48.47
N THR A 8 59.71 -26.10 -47.45
CA THR A 8 58.59 -26.18 -46.51
C THR A 8 58.30 -24.87 -45.76
N ALA A 9 57.04 -24.65 -45.39
CA ALA A 9 56.68 -24.08 -44.09
C ALA A 9 55.25 -24.45 -43.68
N SER A 10 55.14 -25.16 -42.57
CA SER A 10 53.91 -25.43 -41.83
C SER A 10 53.45 -24.19 -41.07
N ALA A 11 52.14 -23.98 -40.94
CA ALA A 11 51.58 -23.07 -39.95
C ALA A 11 50.53 -23.81 -39.13
N ALA A 12 50.76 -23.87 -37.82
CA ALA A 12 49.94 -24.53 -36.83
C ALA A 12 48.65 -23.73 -36.55
N VAL A 13 47.54 -24.44 -36.42
CA VAL A 13 46.24 -23.89 -36.02
C VAL A 13 46.11 -24.01 -34.51
N THR A 14 46.05 -22.88 -33.81
CA THR A 14 45.78 -22.81 -32.37
C THR A 14 44.27 -22.72 -32.16
N VAL A 15 43.68 -23.75 -31.55
CA VAL A 15 42.28 -23.78 -31.13
C VAL A 15 42.19 -23.24 -29.71
N MET A 16 41.58 -22.07 -29.52
CA MET A 16 41.22 -21.56 -28.18
C MET A 16 39.87 -22.15 -27.76
N ALA A 17 39.88 -22.98 -26.72
CA ALA A 17 38.69 -23.43 -26.02
C ALA A 17 38.26 -22.35 -25.00
N ALA A 18 37.11 -21.71 -25.24
CA ALA A 18 36.49 -20.79 -24.29
C ALA A 18 35.62 -21.60 -23.30
N THR A 19 36.09 -21.74 -22.07
CA THR A 19 35.32 -22.25 -20.94
C THR A 19 34.32 -21.19 -20.48
N GLY A 20 33.04 -21.40 -20.78
CA GLY A 20 31.94 -20.55 -20.29
C GLY A 20 31.68 -20.76 -18.80
N LEU A 21 32.09 -19.80 -17.97
CA LEU A 21 31.53 -19.67 -16.62
C LEU A 21 30.12 -19.09 -16.73
N ALA A 22 29.11 -19.91 -16.47
CA ALA A 22 27.76 -19.41 -16.22
C ALA A 22 27.75 -18.66 -14.88
N ALA A 23 27.64 -17.34 -14.93
CA ALA A 23 27.44 -16.52 -13.75
C ALA A 23 26.08 -16.87 -13.12
N VAL A 24 26.10 -17.55 -11.97
CA VAL A 24 24.90 -17.77 -11.16
C VAL A 24 24.53 -16.42 -10.56
N ILE A 25 23.55 -15.74 -11.15
CA ILE A 25 22.97 -14.54 -10.55
C ILE A 25 22.13 -15.02 -9.37
N PRO A 26 22.45 -14.64 -8.11
CA PRO A 26 21.60 -14.98 -6.99
C PRO A 26 20.26 -14.29 -7.20
N ALA A 27 19.19 -15.09 -7.29
CA ALA A 27 17.83 -14.57 -7.25
C ALA A 27 17.67 -13.83 -5.91
N THR A 28 17.52 -12.51 -5.96
CA THR A 28 17.17 -11.72 -4.79
C THR A 28 15.79 -12.20 -4.34
N ALA A 29 15.74 -12.91 -3.22
CA ALA A 29 14.48 -13.29 -2.60
C ALA A 29 13.70 -11.99 -2.30
N HIS A 30 12.65 -11.75 -3.07
CA HIS A 30 11.73 -10.65 -2.80
C HIS A 30 11.18 -10.88 -1.39
N ALA A 31 11.43 -9.93 -0.49
CA ALA A 31 10.84 -9.98 0.84
C ALA A 31 9.34 -10.17 0.66
N ALA A 32 8.82 -11.27 1.20
CA ALA A 32 7.42 -11.61 1.10
C ALA A 32 6.62 -10.44 1.70
N GLY A 33 5.72 -9.84 0.90
CA GLY A 33 4.98 -8.65 1.29
C GLY A 33 4.17 -8.86 2.58
N PRO A 34 3.66 -7.80 3.20
CA PRO A 34 2.91 -7.87 4.47
C PRO A 34 1.67 -8.78 4.48
N CYS A 35 1.21 -9.26 3.31
CA CYS A 35 0.15 -10.27 3.19
C CYS A 35 0.63 -11.66 2.75
N SER A 36 1.92 -11.85 2.49
CA SER A 36 2.46 -13.17 2.20
C SER A 36 2.35 -14.07 3.43
N ASN A 37 1.99 -15.34 3.20
CA ASN A 37 1.71 -16.33 4.24
C ASN A 37 0.62 -15.88 5.24
N SER A 38 -0.42 -15.23 4.73
CA SER A 38 -1.58 -14.80 5.54
C SER A 38 -2.89 -15.36 5.00
N ILE A 39 -3.88 -15.47 5.88
CA ILE A 39 -5.28 -15.76 5.52
C ILE A 39 -6.14 -14.52 5.67
N VAL A 40 -7.14 -14.37 4.80
CA VAL A 40 -8.20 -13.37 4.99
C VAL A 40 -9.09 -13.81 6.14
N VAL A 41 -9.19 -12.98 7.16
CA VAL A 41 -10.01 -13.22 8.35
C VAL A 41 -11.26 -12.34 8.39
N LEU A 42 -11.30 -11.30 7.55
CA LEU A 42 -12.46 -10.46 7.29
C LEU A 42 -12.37 -9.88 5.89
N GLU A 43 -13.49 -9.87 5.16
CA GLU A 43 -13.71 -9.00 4.00
C GLU A 43 -15.08 -8.34 4.15
N ARG A 44 -15.13 -7.01 4.19
CA ARG A 44 -16.39 -6.28 4.39
C ARG A 44 -16.37 -4.88 3.79
N THR A 45 -17.52 -4.42 3.33
CA THR A 45 -17.72 -3.04 2.87
C THR A 45 -18.18 -2.16 4.03
N PHE A 46 -17.54 -1.00 4.18
CA PHE A 46 -17.87 0.02 5.16
C PHE A 46 -18.27 1.32 4.44
N THR A 47 -19.26 2.02 4.98
CA THR A 47 -19.58 3.39 4.57
C THR A 47 -18.78 4.37 5.41
N VAL A 48 -18.10 5.31 4.77
CA VAL A 48 -17.27 6.34 5.39
C VAL A 48 -17.94 7.68 5.06
N ASP A 49 -18.75 8.19 6.00
CA ASP A 49 -19.35 9.52 5.90
C ASP A 49 -18.48 10.56 6.63
N TRP A 50 -19.03 11.75 6.85
CA TRP A 50 -18.35 12.83 7.58
C TRP A 50 -17.89 12.48 9.01
N ARG A 51 -18.44 11.43 9.63
CA ARG A 51 -18.02 10.91 10.94
C ARG A 51 -16.90 9.88 10.84
N GLY A 52 -16.54 9.48 9.63
CA GLY A 52 -15.64 8.37 9.36
C GLY A 52 -16.25 7.01 9.71
N ALA A 53 -15.47 5.95 9.50
CA ALA A 53 -15.85 4.59 9.84
C ALA A 53 -14.83 3.98 10.81
N LEU A 54 -15.29 3.59 12.00
CA LEU A 54 -14.48 2.84 12.95
C LEU A 54 -14.69 1.34 12.73
N ILE A 55 -13.64 0.68 12.26
CA ILE A 55 -13.56 -0.77 12.10
C ILE A 55 -12.89 -1.36 13.33
N ASP A 56 -13.72 -1.95 14.19
CA ASP A 56 -13.32 -2.60 15.43
C ASP A 56 -14.07 -3.93 15.60
N ARG A 57 -13.87 -4.64 16.72
CA ARG A 57 -14.54 -5.91 16.99
C ARG A 57 -16.06 -5.84 16.86
N ALA A 58 -16.69 -4.78 17.37
CA ALA A 58 -18.15 -4.64 17.40
C ALA A 58 -18.73 -4.42 16.00
N ASN A 59 -18.08 -3.58 15.20
CA ASN A 59 -18.61 -3.18 13.88
C ASN A 59 -18.12 -4.06 12.73
N SER A 60 -17.00 -4.77 12.91
CA SER A 60 -16.46 -5.65 11.87
C SER A 60 -17.14 -7.02 11.85
N GLY A 61 -17.65 -7.51 13.00
CA GLY A 61 -18.03 -8.92 13.17
C GLY A 61 -16.82 -9.85 13.28
N TYR A 62 -15.61 -9.30 13.19
CA TYR A 62 -14.36 -10.00 13.46
C TYR A 62 -14.18 -10.04 14.98
N GLY A 63 -14.27 -11.22 15.59
CA GLY A 63 -14.23 -11.42 17.04
C GLY A 63 -12.89 -11.08 17.73
N TYR A 64 -11.94 -10.45 17.02
CA TYR A 64 -10.60 -10.13 17.51
C TYR A 64 -10.25 -8.68 17.23
N ASP A 65 -9.42 -8.10 18.10
CA ASP A 65 -8.87 -6.77 17.87
C ASP A 65 -7.72 -6.83 16.85
N LEU A 66 -7.49 -5.73 16.12
CA LEU A 66 -6.31 -5.63 15.26
C LEU A 66 -5.06 -5.59 16.13
N ARG A 67 -3.98 -6.22 15.69
CA ARG A 67 -2.69 -6.24 16.41
C ARG A 67 -1.58 -6.58 15.44
N ALA A 68 -0.33 -6.42 15.89
CA ALA A 68 0.85 -6.85 15.14
C ALA A 68 0.70 -8.29 14.64
N GLY A 69 1.10 -8.54 13.38
CA GLY A 69 0.86 -9.79 12.66
C GLY A 69 -0.45 -9.82 11.86
N HIS A 70 -1.30 -8.81 12.01
CA HIS A 70 -2.37 -8.51 11.06
C HIS A 70 -1.91 -7.47 10.03
N SER A 71 -2.55 -7.49 8.86
CA SER A 71 -2.42 -6.45 7.83
C SER A 71 -3.79 -6.08 7.30
N ILE A 72 -3.94 -4.82 6.86
CA ILE A 72 -5.17 -4.29 6.26
C ILE A 72 -4.94 -4.08 4.77
N GLU A 73 -5.96 -4.33 3.97
CA GLU A 73 -6.01 -3.93 2.57
C GLU A 73 -7.36 -3.27 2.28
N VAL A 74 -7.35 -2.09 1.66
CA VAL A 74 -8.57 -1.54 1.06
C VAL A 74 -8.52 -1.90 -0.42
N VAL A 75 -9.29 -2.92 -0.79
CA VAL A 75 -9.27 -3.53 -2.13
C VAL A 75 -9.91 -2.61 -3.17
N GLY A 76 -10.80 -1.73 -2.72
CA GLY A 76 -11.46 -0.75 -3.55
C GLY A 76 -12.28 0.20 -2.71
N ALA A 77 -12.29 1.47 -3.10
CA ALA A 77 -13.18 2.50 -2.58
C ALA A 77 -13.85 3.26 -3.72
N SER A 78 -15.09 3.66 -3.50
CA SER A 78 -15.91 4.43 -4.44
C SER A 78 -16.86 5.37 -3.69
N GLY A 79 -17.68 6.12 -4.42
CA GLY A 79 -18.57 7.13 -3.84
C GLY A 79 -17.95 8.51 -3.88
N GLU A 80 -18.69 9.49 -3.36
CA GLU A 80 -18.35 10.89 -3.49
C GLU A 80 -18.78 11.68 -2.26
N ILE A 81 -17.97 12.67 -1.91
CA ILE A 81 -18.25 13.61 -0.82
C ILE A 81 -18.27 15.04 -1.36
N TRP A 82 -19.01 15.93 -0.73
CA TRP A 82 -18.78 17.38 -0.87
C TRP A 82 -18.05 17.87 0.37
N ALA A 83 -16.97 18.64 0.17
CA ALA A 83 -16.03 18.99 1.24
C ALA A 83 -16.19 20.44 1.76
N GLY A 84 -17.40 21.00 1.73
CA GLY A 84 -17.67 22.34 2.23
C GLY A 84 -17.18 23.51 1.37
N VAL A 85 -16.34 23.27 0.35
CA VAL A 85 -15.77 24.35 -0.47
C VAL A 85 -16.72 24.74 -1.61
N ALA A 86 -17.25 25.95 -1.51
CA ALA A 86 -18.14 26.52 -2.52
C ALA A 86 -17.51 26.53 -3.93
N PHE A 87 -18.32 26.27 -4.95
CA PHE A 87 -17.93 26.19 -6.36
C PHE A 87 -16.94 25.07 -6.71
N THR A 88 -16.65 24.19 -5.76
CA THR A 88 -15.91 22.95 -6.00
C THR A 88 -16.90 21.81 -5.97
N GLY A 89 -16.85 20.93 -6.97
CA GLY A 89 -17.78 19.82 -7.11
C GLY A 89 -17.61 18.76 -6.02
N ARG A 90 -18.16 17.58 -6.27
CA ARG A 90 -17.93 16.42 -5.40
C ARG A 90 -16.56 15.78 -5.65
N ASN A 91 -16.01 15.18 -4.61
CA ASN A 91 -14.69 14.57 -4.59
C ASN A 91 -14.83 13.06 -4.47
N GLY A 92 -14.12 12.32 -5.33
CA GLY A 92 -13.96 10.88 -5.18
C GLY A 92 -12.95 10.52 -4.10
N PRO A 93 -12.70 9.22 -3.85
CA PRO A 93 -11.79 8.76 -2.80
C PRO A 93 -10.34 9.22 -2.97
N ASP A 94 -9.89 9.50 -4.20
CA ASP A 94 -8.56 10.07 -4.46
C ASP A 94 -8.45 11.57 -4.05
N GLY A 95 -9.57 12.23 -3.72
CA GLY A 95 -9.59 13.64 -3.33
C GLY A 95 -9.30 14.59 -4.50
N TRP A 96 -8.77 15.78 -4.18
CA TRP A 96 -8.28 16.73 -5.18
C TRP A 96 -6.89 16.31 -5.66
N ARG A 97 -6.84 15.62 -6.79
CA ARG A 97 -5.59 15.11 -7.35
C ARG A 97 -4.55 16.22 -7.54
N ASN A 98 -3.35 15.98 -7.03
CA ASN A 98 -2.21 16.92 -7.04
C ASN A 98 -2.40 18.18 -6.18
N TRP A 99 -3.29 18.12 -5.19
CA TRP A 99 -3.45 19.16 -4.18
C TRP A 99 -3.16 18.54 -2.82
N PRO A 100 -1.88 18.44 -2.41
CA PRO A 100 -1.52 17.84 -1.13
C PRO A 100 -1.96 18.73 0.04
N ALA A 101 -2.43 18.08 1.10
CA ALA A 101 -2.76 18.72 2.36
C ALA A 101 -1.51 19.37 3.00
N PRO A 102 -1.61 20.60 3.53
CA PRO A 102 -0.50 21.29 4.15
C PRO A 102 -0.05 20.62 5.46
N ASP A 103 1.24 20.76 5.77
CA ASP A 103 1.85 20.29 7.03
C ASP A 103 1.75 21.37 8.11
N ASP A 104 0.54 21.60 8.60
CA ASP A 104 0.21 22.59 9.63
C ASP A 104 -0.40 21.97 10.91
N GLY A 105 -0.40 20.64 10.99
CA GLY A 105 -0.93 19.88 12.12
C GLY A 105 -2.46 19.78 12.19
N ARG A 106 -3.21 20.34 11.24
CA ARG A 106 -4.68 20.27 11.22
C ARG A 106 -5.24 19.13 10.38
N TRP A 107 -4.43 18.61 9.45
CA TRP A 107 -4.85 17.56 8.52
C TRP A 107 -4.58 16.17 9.10
N PRO A 108 -5.50 15.22 8.90
CA PRO A 108 -5.28 13.81 9.22
C PRO A 108 -3.97 13.22 8.67
N LEU A 109 -3.65 13.57 7.42
CA LEU A 109 -2.47 13.11 6.72
C LEU A 109 -1.92 14.23 5.82
N PRO A 110 -1.03 15.09 6.35
CA PRO A 110 -0.29 16.05 5.53
C PRO A 110 0.44 15.36 4.38
N GLY A 111 0.49 16.04 3.22
CA GLY A 111 1.11 15.53 2.00
C GLY A 111 0.24 14.59 1.15
N ALA A 112 -0.80 13.97 1.71
CA ALA A 112 -1.82 13.28 0.92
C ALA A 112 -2.81 14.28 0.30
N ASP A 113 -3.44 13.93 -0.83
CA ASP A 113 -4.38 14.82 -1.50
C ASP A 113 -5.54 15.24 -0.57
N LEU A 114 -5.94 16.52 -0.66
CA LEU A 114 -7.06 17.08 0.10
C LEU A 114 -8.33 16.27 -0.14
N TYR A 115 -9.12 16.04 0.90
CA TYR A 115 -10.43 15.37 0.84
C TYR A 115 -10.40 13.91 0.40
N SER A 116 -9.21 13.33 0.23
CA SER A 116 -9.04 11.91 -0.09
C SER A 116 -9.45 11.01 1.07
N LEU A 117 -9.70 9.74 0.79
CA LEU A 117 -9.88 8.71 1.81
C LEU A 117 -8.51 8.34 2.41
N VAL A 118 -8.43 8.34 3.73
CA VAL A 118 -7.25 7.92 4.49
C VAL A 118 -7.63 6.93 5.60
N GLY A 119 -6.65 6.14 6.04
CA GLY A 119 -6.80 5.20 7.14
C GLY A 119 -5.88 5.56 8.29
N THR A 120 -6.38 5.48 9.52
CA THR A 120 -5.61 5.69 10.75
C THR A 120 -5.74 4.49 11.66
N PHE A 121 -4.63 3.93 12.12
CA PHE A 121 -4.63 3.01 13.25
C PHE A 121 -4.72 3.80 14.54
N LYS A 122 -5.70 3.49 15.39
CA LYS A 122 -5.82 4.03 16.74
C LYS A 122 -5.63 2.94 17.76
N ASP A 123 -4.97 3.25 18.87
CA ASP A 123 -4.96 2.37 20.02
C ASP A 123 -6.38 2.15 20.54
N ARG A 124 -6.76 0.88 20.79
CA ARG A 124 -8.14 0.57 21.17
C ARG A 124 -8.52 1.13 22.55
N GLN A 125 -7.57 1.20 23.48
CA GLN A 125 -7.85 1.58 24.87
C GLN A 125 -7.81 3.10 25.06
N THR A 126 -6.80 3.74 24.47
CA THR A 126 -6.52 5.16 24.67
C THR A 126 -7.03 6.05 23.54
N GLY A 127 -7.32 5.48 22.37
CA GLY A 127 -7.74 6.22 21.18
C GLY A 127 -6.59 6.97 20.48
N PHE A 128 -5.36 6.91 20.99
CA PHE A 128 -4.21 7.59 20.39
C PHE A 128 -3.91 7.07 18.99
N GLU A 129 -3.60 7.97 18.06
CA GLU A 129 -3.19 7.62 16.71
C GLU A 129 -1.80 6.95 16.74
N ARG A 130 -1.66 5.84 16.03
CA ARG A 130 -0.43 5.03 15.93
C ARG A 130 0.14 5.00 14.52
N GLY A 131 -0.56 5.60 13.56
CA GLY A 131 -0.11 5.76 12.18
C GLY A 131 -1.28 6.03 11.26
N THR A 132 -1.10 6.97 10.32
CA THR A 132 -2.06 7.29 9.26
C THR A 132 -1.42 7.00 7.90
N PHE A 133 -2.21 6.50 6.94
CA PHE A 133 -1.76 6.09 5.62
C PHE A 133 -2.77 6.48 4.53
N PRO A 134 -2.30 6.73 3.29
CA PRO A 134 -3.19 7.04 2.19
C PRO A 134 -4.00 5.80 1.80
N VAL A 135 -5.27 6.00 1.46
CA VAL A 135 -6.15 4.93 0.96
C VAL A 135 -6.59 5.24 -0.46
N GLY A 136 -7.09 6.43 -0.76
CA GLY A 136 -7.57 6.74 -2.09
C GLY A 136 -8.66 5.78 -2.57
N THR A 137 -8.62 5.40 -3.84
CA THR A 137 -9.43 4.32 -4.42
C THR A 137 -9.02 2.91 -3.95
N GLY A 138 -7.90 2.75 -3.25
CA GLY A 138 -7.43 1.49 -2.67
C GLY A 138 -5.95 1.56 -2.26
N THR A 139 -5.55 0.74 -1.29
CA THR A 139 -4.19 0.82 -0.70
C THR A 139 -3.07 0.31 -1.62
N GLY A 140 -3.39 -0.30 -2.76
CA GLY A 140 -2.42 -0.88 -3.70
C GLY A 140 -1.63 -2.08 -3.13
N GLY A 141 -1.97 -2.53 -1.92
CA GLY A 141 -1.27 -3.56 -1.19
C GLY A 141 -1.66 -3.54 0.29
N CYS A 142 -0.94 -4.30 1.10
CA CYS A 142 -1.25 -4.48 2.50
C CYS A 142 -0.49 -3.51 3.41
N VAL A 143 -1.21 -2.94 4.36
CA VAL A 143 -0.68 -2.04 5.38
C VAL A 143 -0.57 -2.83 6.70
N PRO A 144 0.63 -3.06 7.24
CA PRO A 144 0.79 -3.81 8.47
C PRO A 144 0.22 -3.04 9.66
N VAL A 145 -0.46 -3.75 10.57
CA VAL A 145 -0.93 -3.15 11.82
C VAL A 145 0.28 -2.87 12.73
N PRO A 146 0.43 -1.64 13.28
CA PRO A 146 1.58 -1.27 14.11
C PRO A 146 1.77 -2.16 15.35
N ALA A 147 3.02 -2.37 15.75
CA ALA A 147 3.39 -3.04 17.00
C ALA A 147 3.19 -2.13 18.22
N GLY A 148 2.87 -2.72 19.38
CA GLY A 148 2.62 -1.96 20.63
C GLY A 148 1.17 -1.99 21.13
N GLY A 149 0.43 -3.09 20.92
CA GLY A 149 -0.90 -3.28 21.50
C GLY A 149 -2.00 -3.55 20.48
N THR A 150 -3.25 -3.52 20.96
CA THR A 150 -4.43 -3.68 20.10
C THR A 150 -4.81 -2.37 19.42
N SER A 151 -5.30 -2.47 18.19
CA SER A 151 -5.68 -1.34 17.35
C SER A 151 -7.11 -1.47 16.87
N VAL A 152 -7.66 -0.33 16.51
CA VAL A 152 -8.83 -0.20 15.64
C VAL A 152 -8.41 0.55 14.38
N LEU A 153 -9.07 0.26 13.26
CA LEU A 153 -8.86 1.01 12.03
C LEU A 153 -9.94 2.08 11.92
N TYR A 154 -9.54 3.31 11.68
CA TYR A 154 -10.45 4.43 11.45
C TYR A 154 -10.24 4.95 10.03
N LEU A 155 -11.24 4.78 9.18
CA LEU A 155 -11.27 5.37 7.85
C LEU A 155 -11.96 6.74 7.93
N ARG A 156 -11.37 7.77 7.32
CA ARG A 156 -11.95 9.12 7.30
C ARG A 156 -11.52 9.90 6.06
N HIS A 157 -12.17 11.03 5.83
CA HIS A 157 -11.74 12.01 4.84
C HIS A 157 -10.46 12.70 5.36
N ASN A 158 -9.53 13.00 4.45
CA ASN A 158 -8.36 13.84 4.74
C ASN A 158 -8.80 15.30 4.74
N ASP A 159 -9.48 15.70 5.81
CA ASP A 159 -10.07 17.02 5.96
C ASP A 159 -9.92 17.54 7.39
N GLN A 160 -9.66 18.83 7.52
CA GLN A 160 -9.55 19.54 8.80
C GLN A 160 -10.92 20.02 9.33
N TYR A 161 -11.91 20.18 8.44
CA TYR A 161 -13.28 20.57 8.78
C TYR A 161 -14.23 19.53 8.21
N THR A 162 -14.77 18.65 9.05
CA THR A 162 -15.67 17.58 8.56
C THR A 162 -17.14 17.89 8.78
N LEU A 163 -17.48 18.94 9.53
CA LEU A 163 -18.87 19.24 9.91
C LEU A 163 -19.68 19.88 8.78
N ASP A 164 -19.02 20.44 7.77
CA ASP A 164 -19.57 20.99 6.54
C ASP A 164 -19.54 19.99 5.37
N ASN A 165 -19.12 18.75 5.63
CA ASN A 165 -19.06 17.70 4.63
C ASN A 165 -20.39 16.97 4.47
N ASP A 166 -20.71 16.58 3.24
CA ASP A 166 -21.82 15.68 2.92
C ASP A 166 -21.39 14.52 2.01
N GLY A 167 -22.27 13.54 1.84
CA GLY A 167 -21.99 12.34 1.05
C GLY A 167 -21.20 11.30 1.84
N ALA A 168 -20.71 10.29 1.14
CA ALA A 168 -19.94 9.20 1.73
C ALA A 168 -19.13 8.43 0.69
N PHE A 169 -18.03 7.87 1.13
CA PHE A 169 -17.35 6.78 0.44
C PHE A 169 -17.89 5.42 0.87
N THR A 170 -17.74 4.43 0.01
CA THR A 170 -17.84 3.01 0.36
C THR A 170 -16.50 2.35 0.14
N ALA A 171 -15.98 1.65 1.15
CA ALA A 171 -14.65 1.06 1.13
C ALA A 171 -14.73 -0.44 1.47
N ARG A 172 -14.19 -1.28 0.58
CA ARG A 172 -14.09 -2.73 0.81
C ARG A 172 -12.76 -3.06 1.48
N VAL A 173 -12.84 -3.44 2.74
CA VAL A 173 -11.71 -3.69 3.62
C VAL A 173 -11.50 -5.18 3.79
N ARG A 174 -10.25 -5.63 3.63
CA ARG A 174 -9.78 -6.96 4.02
C ARG A 174 -8.85 -6.87 5.21
N ILE A 175 -9.00 -7.81 6.15
CA ILE A 175 -8.05 -8.04 7.23
C ILE A 175 -7.37 -9.37 6.95
N TRP A 176 -6.04 -9.34 6.96
CA TRP A 176 -5.17 -10.49 6.81
C TRP A 176 -4.54 -10.84 8.15
N ARG A 177 -4.41 -12.13 8.45
CA ARG A 177 -3.68 -12.64 9.62
C ARG A 177 -2.60 -13.60 9.15
N ARG A 178 -1.35 -13.34 9.55
CA ARG A 178 -0.22 -14.24 9.29
C ARG A 178 -0.49 -15.63 9.90
N ILE A 179 -0.12 -16.68 9.16
CA ILE A 179 -0.16 -18.09 9.58
C ILE A 179 1.15 -18.44 10.28
#